data_AF-A0A1V6NF09-F1
#
_entry.id   AF-A0A1V6NF09-F1
#
_cell.length_a   1.000
_cell.length_b   1.000
_cell.length_c   1.000
_cell.angle_alpha   90.00
_cell.angle_beta   90.00
_cell.angle_gamma   90.00
#
_symmetry.space_group_name_H-M   'P 1'
#
loop_
_entity.id
_entity.type
_entity.pdbx_description
1 polymer ?
#
loop_
_entity_poly.entity_id
_entity_poly.type
_entity_poly.pdbx_seq_one_letter_code
_entity_poly.pdbx_strand_id
1 'polypeptide(L)'
;MTDSAILITAGPYQFLAKLESAAPKTVKLGEGMWIPLGETNFNIPFENHTAHPAPGQILLYPGGISTEFLFCYGGVAFASKMGALAANHFLAITEGSENLHALGNLTLWEGAQDVLFELADEDKYVSAIESVEYVTDTIQNSAIQGRSIC
;
A
#
# COMPACT_ATOMS: atom_id res chain seq x y z
N MET A 1 0.46 -5.94 23.60
CA MET A 1 1.12 -5.33 22.44
C MET A 1 0.05 -5.26 21.38
N THR A 2 -0.55 -4.09 21.19
CA THR A 2 -1.68 -3.92 20.30
C THR A 2 -1.24 -4.20 18.87
N ASP A 3 -2.04 -5.02 18.21
CA ASP A 3 -2.03 -5.39 16.80
C ASP A 3 -2.34 -4.12 15.97
N SER A 4 -1.43 -3.14 16.04
CA SER A 4 -1.70 -1.75 15.70
C SER A 4 -1.85 -1.64 14.19
N ALA A 5 -3.09 -1.49 13.74
CA ALA A 5 -3.40 -1.28 12.35
C ALA A 5 -2.93 0.11 11.91
N ILE A 6 -2.52 0.21 10.65
CA ILE A 6 -2.17 1.45 9.98
C ILE A 6 -3.35 1.84 9.09
N LEU A 7 -3.90 3.02 9.32
CA LEU A 7 -4.82 3.65 8.37
C LEU A 7 -4.00 4.29 7.26
N ILE A 8 -4.30 3.93 6.03
CA ILE A 8 -3.70 4.52 4.84
C ILE A 8 -4.78 5.26 4.09
N THR A 9 -4.61 6.56 3.91
CA THR A 9 -5.46 7.36 3.02
C THR A 9 -4.67 7.65 1.75
N ALA A 10 -5.17 7.21 0.59
CA ALA A 10 -4.54 7.44 -0.71
C ALA A 10 -5.55 8.04 -1.69
N GLY A 11 -5.38 9.32 -2.04
CA GLY A 11 -6.40 10.08 -2.74
C GLY A 11 -7.74 10.05 -1.96
N PRO A 12 -8.86 9.68 -2.60
CA PRO A 12 -10.16 9.59 -1.93
C PRO A 12 -10.40 8.24 -1.22
N TYR A 13 -9.45 7.31 -1.26
CA TYR A 13 -9.63 5.95 -0.75
C TYR A 13 -8.93 5.74 0.58
N GLN A 14 -9.48 4.84 1.39
CA GLN A 14 -8.93 4.44 2.68
C GLN A 14 -8.71 2.94 2.72
N PHE A 15 -7.65 2.54 3.42
CA PHE A 15 -7.27 1.15 3.62
C PHE A 15 -6.81 0.94 5.05
N LEU A 16 -7.08 -0.24 5.61
CA LEU A 16 -6.42 -0.68 6.83
C LEU A 16 -5.33 -1.66 6.47
N ALA A 17 -4.18 -1.54 7.12
CA ALA A 17 -3.02 -2.39 6.87
C ALA A 17 -2.35 -2.84 8.17
N LYS A 18 -1.59 -3.93 8.10
CA LYS A 18 -0.79 -4.45 9.20
C LYS A 18 0.68 -4.56 8.82
N LEU A 19 1.53 -4.28 9.80
CA LEU A 19 2.98 -4.39 9.67
C LEU A 19 3.41 -5.86 9.61
N GLU A 20 4.35 -6.16 8.73
CA GLU A 20 4.84 -7.52 8.51
C GLU A 20 5.95 -7.88 9.47
N SER A 21 5.68 -8.85 10.35
CA SER A 21 6.66 -9.36 11.32
C SER A 21 7.91 -9.99 10.65
N ALA A 22 7.80 -10.38 9.38
CA ALA A 22 8.90 -10.91 8.58
C ALA A 22 9.91 -9.85 8.11
N ALA A 23 9.59 -8.55 8.24
CA ALA A 23 10.48 -7.43 7.92
C ALA A 23 10.71 -6.50 9.13
N PRO A 24 11.25 -7.02 10.26
CA PRO A 24 11.27 -6.30 11.53
C PRO A 24 12.15 -5.04 11.51
N LYS A 25 13.20 -4.98 10.69
CA LYS A 25 14.07 -3.79 10.61
C LYS A 25 13.41 -2.68 9.80
N THR A 26 12.70 -3.06 8.75
CA THR A 26 11.93 -2.19 7.86
C THR A 26 10.71 -1.64 8.58
N VAL A 27 10.00 -2.48 9.34
CA VAL A 27 8.89 -2.06 10.21
C VAL A 27 9.34 -1.02 11.24
N LYS A 28 10.44 -1.28 11.95
CA LYS A 28 10.99 -0.34 12.95
C LYS A 28 11.38 1.02 12.35
N LEU A 29 11.72 1.05 11.06
CA LEU A 29 12.03 2.27 10.34
C LEU A 29 10.75 3.09 10.05
N GLY A 30 9.64 2.41 9.75
CA GLY A 30 8.32 3.03 9.52
C GLY A 30 7.70 3.68 10.76
N GLU A 31 8.01 3.17 11.96
CA GLU A 31 7.51 3.72 13.24
C GLU A 31 8.10 5.09 13.61
N GLY A 32 9.13 5.57 12.90
CA GLY A 32 9.91 6.74 13.30
C GLY A 32 10.29 7.71 12.20
N MET A 33 9.65 7.70 11.02
CA MET A 33 10.14 8.46 9.87
C MET A 33 9.09 9.31 9.15
N TRP A 34 9.47 10.56 8.90
CA TRP A 34 8.96 11.38 7.80
C TRP A 34 9.85 11.12 6.58
N ILE A 35 9.28 10.66 5.47
CA ILE A 35 10.04 10.20 4.30
C ILE A 35 10.17 11.33 3.26
N PRO A 36 11.35 11.92 3.07
CA PRO A 36 11.73 12.50 1.79
C PRO A 36 12.28 11.38 0.90
N LEU A 37 11.46 10.89 -0.04
CA LEU A 37 11.91 9.91 -1.05
C LEU A 37 12.94 10.56 -1.98
N GLY A 38 14.08 9.88 -2.20
CA GLY A 38 15.24 10.44 -2.90
C GLY A 38 16.47 9.52 -2.82
N GLU A 39 17.66 10.08 -2.69
CA GLU A 39 18.94 9.33 -2.64
C GLU A 39 19.28 8.75 -1.25
N THR A 40 18.34 8.81 -0.31
CA THR A 40 18.55 8.37 1.08
C THR A 40 18.77 6.87 1.15
N ASN A 41 20.01 6.43 1.43
CA ASN A 41 20.29 5.02 1.69
C ASN A 41 20.00 4.67 3.16
N PHE A 42 18.98 3.83 3.41
CA PHE A 42 18.58 3.47 4.77
C PHE A 42 19.54 2.48 5.44
N ASN A 43 20.46 1.88 4.67
CA ASN A 43 21.40 0.86 5.14
C ASN A 43 20.71 -0.29 5.90
N ILE A 44 19.48 -0.62 5.50
CA ILE A 44 18.77 -1.81 5.99
C ILE A 44 18.99 -2.95 4.98
N PRO A 45 19.20 -4.18 5.46
CA PRO A 45 19.35 -5.33 4.57
C PRO A 45 18.01 -5.70 3.93
N PHE A 46 18.09 -6.50 2.87
CA PHE A 46 16.90 -7.15 2.34
C PHE A 46 16.33 -8.16 3.34
N GLU A 47 15.02 -8.08 3.57
CA GLU A 47 14.23 -8.95 4.43
C GLU A 47 12.80 -9.01 3.90
N ASN A 48 12.18 -10.19 3.91
CA ASN A 48 10.87 -10.43 3.29
C ASN A 48 10.75 -9.83 1.87
N HIS A 49 11.84 -9.88 1.09
CA HIS A 49 11.91 -9.14 -0.15
C HIS A 49 11.29 -9.92 -1.30
N THR A 50 10.67 -9.19 -2.23
CA THR A 50 10.14 -9.77 -3.46
C THR A 50 10.31 -8.78 -4.62
N ALA A 51 10.48 -9.33 -5.82
CA ALA A 51 10.38 -8.57 -7.07
C ALA A 51 8.96 -8.65 -7.68
N HIS A 52 8.09 -9.48 -7.11
CA HIS A 52 6.75 -9.77 -7.62
C HIS A 52 5.71 -9.67 -6.48
N PRO A 53 5.46 -8.47 -5.96
CA PRO A 53 4.47 -8.28 -4.91
C PRO A 53 3.04 -8.52 -5.41
N ALA A 54 2.21 -9.01 -4.50
CA ALA A 54 0.77 -9.15 -4.72
C ALA A 54 0.05 -7.79 -4.54
N PRO A 55 -1.17 -7.62 -5.11
CA PRO A 55 -2.00 -6.45 -4.82
C PRO A 55 -2.22 -6.29 -3.30
N GLY A 56 -2.13 -5.05 -2.82
CA GLY A 56 -2.26 -4.69 -1.41
C GLY A 56 -0.98 -4.82 -0.59
N GLN A 57 0.11 -5.33 -1.18
CA GLN A 57 1.43 -5.31 -0.54
C GLN A 57 2.10 -3.96 -0.72
N ILE A 58 2.78 -3.50 0.34
CA ILE A 58 3.52 -2.25 0.35
C ILE A 58 4.97 -2.55 0.72
N LEU A 59 5.88 -2.05 -0.10
CA LEU A 59 7.28 -2.43 -0.06
C LEU A 59 8.19 -1.21 0.05
N LEU A 60 9.30 -1.37 0.75
CA LEU A 60 10.40 -0.41 0.78
C LEU A 60 11.59 -0.98 0.04
N TYR A 61 12.00 -0.32 -1.05
CA TYR A 61 13.29 -0.55 -1.65
C TYR A 61 14.34 0.24 -0.84
N PRO A 62 15.25 -0.45 -0.12
CA PRO A 62 16.05 0.19 0.91
C PRO A 62 17.22 1.03 0.39
N GLY A 63 17.51 0.95 -0.91
CA GLY A 63 18.63 1.62 -1.55
C GLY A 63 19.34 0.76 -2.59
N GLY A 64 20.33 1.37 -3.25
CA GLY A 64 21.19 0.76 -4.27
C GLY A 64 21.39 1.70 -5.44
N ILE A 65 20.32 1.91 -6.20
CA ILE A 65 20.24 2.94 -7.26
C ILE A 65 19.48 4.17 -6.75
N SER A 66 18.36 3.96 -6.10
CA SER A 66 17.46 4.95 -5.49
C SER A 66 16.80 4.32 -4.26
N THR A 67 15.93 5.07 -3.60
CA THR A 67 15.12 4.59 -2.47
C THR A 67 13.66 4.90 -2.74
N GLU A 68 12.80 3.87 -2.68
CA GLU A 68 11.43 3.94 -3.21
C GLU A 68 10.45 3.19 -2.32
N PHE A 69 9.24 3.74 -2.19
CA PHE A 69 8.07 3.00 -1.72
C PHE A 69 7.27 2.50 -2.91
N LEU A 70 6.83 1.23 -2.82
CA LEU A 70 5.92 0.65 -3.78
C LEU A 70 4.58 0.40 -3.08
N PHE A 71 3.54 1.06 -3.58
CA PHE A 71 2.15 0.77 -3.22
C PHE A 71 1.55 -0.07 -4.36
N CYS A 72 1.40 -1.37 -4.15
CA CYS A 72 0.96 -2.27 -5.22
C CYS A 72 -0.57 -2.34 -5.28
N TYR A 73 -1.19 -1.54 -6.16
CA TYR A 73 -2.62 -1.60 -6.43
C TYR A 73 -3.03 -2.70 -7.44
N GLY A 74 -2.07 -3.49 -7.91
CA GLY A 74 -2.25 -4.60 -8.85
C GLY A 74 -1.04 -5.53 -8.84
N GLY A 75 -0.99 -6.51 -9.73
CA GLY A 75 0.20 -7.35 -9.91
C GLY A 75 1.35 -6.54 -10.48
N VAL A 76 2.48 -6.50 -9.78
CA VAL A 76 3.65 -5.70 -10.17
C VAL A 76 4.87 -6.60 -10.35
N ALA A 77 5.73 -6.26 -11.32
CA ALA A 77 7.10 -6.74 -11.40
C ALA A 77 8.03 -5.54 -11.23
N PHE A 78 8.82 -5.51 -10.15
CA PHE A 78 9.69 -4.38 -9.86
C PHE A 78 11.02 -4.51 -10.60
N ALA A 79 11.37 -3.51 -11.40
CA ALA A 79 12.56 -3.51 -12.24
C ALA A 79 13.04 -2.09 -12.57
N SER A 80 14.30 -1.98 -13.00
CA SER A 80 14.91 -0.77 -13.55
C SER A 80 15.58 -1.07 -14.91
N LYS A 81 16.27 -0.08 -15.48
CA LYS A 81 17.14 -0.27 -16.66
C LYS A 81 18.22 -1.35 -16.43
N MET A 82 18.57 -1.62 -15.17
CA MET A 82 19.58 -2.62 -14.80
C MET A 82 19.01 -4.02 -14.57
N GLY A 83 17.70 -4.22 -14.81
CA GLY A 83 17.01 -5.49 -14.61
C GLY A 83 16.09 -5.48 -13.38
N ALA A 84 15.68 -6.68 -12.97
CA ALA A 84 14.77 -6.87 -11.84
C ALA A 84 15.36 -6.32 -10.54
N LEU A 85 14.51 -5.67 -9.75
CA LEU A 85 14.81 -5.18 -8.41
C LEU A 85 13.92 -5.88 -7.40
N ALA A 86 14.39 -6.01 -6.17
CA ALA A 86 13.59 -6.53 -5.05
C ALA A 86 13.45 -5.45 -4.00
N ALA A 87 12.32 -5.42 -3.30
CA ALA A 87 12.04 -4.50 -2.20
C ALA A 87 11.50 -5.28 -1.00
N ASN A 88 11.68 -4.76 0.21
CA ASN A 88 11.22 -5.39 1.45
C ASN A 88 9.72 -5.21 1.61
N HIS A 89 8.95 -6.29 1.61
CA HIS A 89 7.53 -6.24 1.95
C HIS A 89 7.36 -6.09 3.47
N PHE A 90 6.85 -4.94 3.91
CA PHE A 90 6.80 -4.58 5.33
C PHE A 90 5.41 -4.17 5.83
N LEU A 91 4.45 -3.96 4.93
CA LEU A 91 3.09 -3.54 5.26
C LEU A 91 2.10 -4.17 4.26
N ALA A 92 1.01 -4.75 4.76
CA ALA A 92 0.01 -5.43 3.96
C ALA A 92 -1.40 -4.92 4.27
N ILE A 93 -2.15 -4.56 3.23
CA ILE A 93 -3.55 -4.15 3.34
C ILE A 93 -4.39 -5.35 3.78
N THR A 94 -5.20 -5.16 4.81
CA THR A 94 -6.15 -6.14 5.34
C THR A 94 -7.59 -5.80 4.99
N GLU A 95 -7.94 -4.51 4.85
CA GLU A 95 -9.30 -4.04 4.50
C GLU A 95 -9.25 -2.94 3.43
N GLY A 96 -10.30 -2.84 2.62
CA GLY A 96 -10.41 -1.85 1.54
C GLY A 96 -9.80 -2.28 0.20
N SER A 97 -9.44 -3.56 0.05
CA SER A 97 -8.73 -4.07 -1.14
C SER A 97 -9.49 -3.90 -2.45
N GLU A 98 -10.82 -3.83 -2.40
CA GLU A 98 -11.70 -3.54 -3.54
C GLU A 98 -11.46 -2.15 -4.14
N ASN A 99 -10.94 -1.20 -3.35
CA ASN A 99 -10.59 0.14 -3.80
C ASN A 99 -9.25 0.21 -4.54
N LEU A 100 -8.42 -0.85 -4.51
CA LEU A 100 -7.10 -0.85 -5.15
C LEU A 100 -7.18 -0.60 -6.65
N HIS A 101 -8.11 -1.27 -7.34
CA HIS A 101 -8.26 -1.08 -8.78
C HIS A 101 -8.71 0.36 -9.12
N ALA A 102 -9.59 0.93 -8.29
CA ALA A 102 -10.07 2.30 -8.47
C ALA A 102 -8.95 3.32 -8.20
N LEU A 103 -8.15 3.13 -7.15
CA LEU A 103 -6.94 3.90 -6.87
C LEU A 103 -5.92 3.81 -8.03
N GLY A 104 -5.72 2.61 -8.58
CA GLY A 104 -4.81 2.38 -9.70
C GLY A 104 -5.23 3.14 -10.96
N ASN A 105 -6.51 3.11 -11.31
CA ASN A 105 -7.05 3.89 -12.43
C ASN A 105 -6.93 5.39 -12.19
N LEU A 106 -7.27 5.86 -10.99
CA LEU A 106 -7.13 7.27 -10.62
C LEU A 106 -5.68 7.71 -10.77
N THR A 107 -4.74 6.94 -10.25
CA THR A 107 -3.30 7.24 -10.36
C THR A 107 -2.82 7.25 -11.81
N LEU A 108 -3.30 6.31 -12.63
CA LEU A 108 -2.92 6.21 -14.04
C LEU A 108 -3.40 7.42 -14.86
N TRP A 109 -4.63 7.88 -14.63
CA TRP A 109 -5.26 8.92 -15.44
C TRP A 109 -5.04 10.33 -14.90
N GLU A 110 -4.99 10.49 -13.57
CA GLU A 110 -4.91 11.78 -12.90
C GLU A 110 -3.53 12.03 -12.25
N GLY A 111 -2.64 11.04 -12.29
CA GLY A 111 -1.27 11.16 -11.81
C GLY A 111 -1.14 10.87 -10.31
N ALA A 112 -0.05 11.36 -9.72
CA ALA A 112 0.30 11.07 -8.33
C ALA A 112 -0.80 11.49 -7.36
N GLN A 113 -1.14 10.60 -6.44
CA GLN A 113 -2.10 10.84 -5.37
C GLN A 113 -1.37 11.13 -4.07
N ASP A 114 -1.95 11.98 -3.23
CA ASP A 114 -1.46 12.16 -1.87
C ASP A 114 -1.70 10.87 -1.07
N VAL A 115 -0.68 10.46 -0.30
CA VAL A 115 -0.75 9.28 0.55
C VAL A 115 -0.35 9.64 1.98
N LEU A 116 -1.22 9.32 2.92
CA LEU A 116 -1.03 9.52 4.36
C LEU A 116 -1.11 8.18 5.09
N PHE A 117 -0.14 7.93 5.97
CA PHE A 117 -0.10 6.76 6.84
C PHE A 117 -0.26 7.21 8.29
N GLU A 118 -1.19 6.61 9.01
CA GLU A 118 -1.50 6.93 10.41
C GLU A 118 -1.67 5.67 11.23
N LEU A 119 -1.37 5.75 12.53
CA LEU A 119 -1.84 4.72 13.46
C LEU A 119 -3.37 4.79 13.50
N ALA A 120 -4.02 3.65 13.30
CA ALA A 120 -5.45 3.53 13.53
C ALA A 120 -5.68 3.42 15.04
N ASP A 121 -6.20 4.49 15.65
CA ASP A 121 -6.87 4.40 16.95
C ASP A 121 -8.24 3.73 16.80
N GLU A 122 -8.90 3.40 17.91
CA GLU A 122 -10.20 2.69 17.87
C GLU A 122 -11.25 3.45 17.04
N ASP A 123 -11.29 4.78 17.16
CA ASP A 123 -12.24 5.62 16.43
C ASP A 123 -11.97 5.62 14.92
N LYS A 124 -10.71 5.78 14.52
CA LYS A 124 -10.30 5.72 13.11
C LYS A 124 -10.52 4.34 12.52
N TYR A 125 -10.25 3.29 13.28
CA TYR A 125 -10.46 1.92 12.83
C TYR A 125 -11.93 1.65 12.51
N VAL A 126 -12.84 2.03 13.41
CA VAL A 126 -14.29 1.90 13.18
C VAL A 126 -14.72 2.74 11.98
N SER A 127 -14.31 4.01 11.90
CA SER A 127 -14.71 4.88 10.78
C SER A 127 -14.20 4.40 9.42
N ALA A 128 -13.00 3.80 9.37
CA ALA A 128 -12.43 3.26 8.15
C ALA A 128 -13.14 1.96 7.71
N ILE A 129 -13.56 1.13 8.66
CA ILE A 129 -14.38 -0.06 8.33
C ILE A 129 -15.75 0.35 7.83
N GLU A 130 -16.43 1.29 8.51
CA GLU A 130 -17.74 1.78 8.10
C GLU A 130 -17.69 2.43 6.71
N SER A 131 -16.63 3.17 6.40
CA SER A 131 -16.45 3.77 5.07
C SER A 131 -16.21 2.72 3.99
N VAL A 132 -15.45 1.66 4.29
CA VAL A 132 -15.24 0.50 3.41
C VAL A 132 -16.56 -0.25 3.18
N GLU A 133 -17.28 -0.62 4.24
CA GLU A 133 -18.55 -1.36 4.13
C GLU A 133 -19.59 -0.54 3.35
N TYR A 134 -19.76 0.75 3.64
CA TYR A 134 -20.72 1.60 2.93
C TYR A 134 -20.42 1.71 1.42
N VAL A 135 -19.14 1.80 1.05
CA VAL A 135 -18.72 1.80 -0.36
C VAL A 135 -19.04 0.46 -1.01
N THR A 136 -18.75 -0.67 -0.34
CA THR A 136 -19.08 -2.00 -0.89
C THR A 136 -20.58 -2.18 -1.13
N ASP A 137 -21.43 -1.74 -0.20
CA ASP A 137 -22.89 -1.79 -0.34
C ASP A 137 -23.39 -0.89 -1.47
N THR A 138 -22.78 0.28 -1.64
CA THR A 138 -23.13 1.20 -2.73
C THR A 138 -22.72 0.65 -4.09
N ILE A 139 -21.54 0.02 -4.20
CA ILE A 139 -21.08 -0.64 -5.43
C ILE A 139 -21.98 -1.85 -5.77
N GLN A 140 -22.34 -2.67 -4.79
CA GLN A 140 -23.26 -3.79 -5.02
C GLN A 140 -24.65 -3.33 -5.47
N ASN A 141 -25.17 -2.22 -4.92
CA ASN A 141 -26.48 -1.67 -5.28
C ASN A 141 -26.49 -0.80 -6.57
N SER A 142 -25.33 -0.39 -7.07
CA SER A 142 -25.19 0.40 -8.31
C SER A 142 -24.73 -0.42 -9.52
N ALA A 143 -24.47 -1.72 -9.36
CA ALA A 143 -24.12 -2.62 -10.45
C ALA A 143 -25.31 -2.87 -11.40
N ILE A 144 -25.51 -1.94 -12.33
CA ILE A 144 -26.32 -2.13 -13.52
C ILE A 144 -25.64 -3.18 -14.42
N GLN A 145 -26.44 -4.14 -14.86
CA GLN A 145 -26.17 -5.22 -15.81
C GLN A 145 -25.32 -4.77 -17.02
N GLY A 146 -24.00 -5.03 -16.99
CA GLY A 146 -23.06 -4.72 -18.07
C GLY A 146 -22.41 -5.98 -18.62
N ARG A 147 -22.65 -6.30 -19.89
CA ARG A 147 -22.06 -7.46 -20.57
C ARG A 147 -20.57 -7.25 -20.85
N SER A 148 -19.78 -8.29 -20.60
CA SER A 148 -18.40 -8.45 -21.06
C SER A 148 -18.25 -8.10 -22.54
N ILE A 149 -17.32 -7.20 -22.86
CA ILE A 149 -16.79 -7.01 -24.21
C ILE A 149 -15.27 -6.89 -24.06
N CYS A 150 -14.58 -7.91 -24.58
CA CYS A 150 -13.13 -8.05 -24.79
C CYS A 150 -12.22 -8.00 -23.56
#